data_AF-A0A412KM38-F1
#
_entry.id   AF-A0A412KM38-F1
#
_cell.length_a   1.000
_cell.length_b   1.000
_cell.length_c   1.000
_cell.angle_alpha   90.00
_cell.angle_beta   90.00
_cell.angle_gamma   90.00
#
_symmetry.space_group_name_H-M   'P 1'
#
loop_
_entity.id
_entity.type
_entity.pdbx_description
1 polymer ?
#
loop_
_entity_poly.entity_id
_entity_poly.type
_entity_poly.pdbx_seq_one_letter_code
_entity_poly.pdbx_strand_id
1 'polypeptide(L)'
;MNYTEKEKEYFNNKLSQVIYNPNRFKVLIGEDRFLFGIVSAGDSEAPFGRLMQYKTLYDTLIDLDWKIKFSFDKAIEYAYSEPVQNNFSIFRVETEEERNAYYYIENALFRTSSLWDLLAQFYRLFYKLEMPKERVYYKKVFDPSLQSSDRFKVKATEINNYLEESDDTDCEGEWKGNHSYVNDIRNKMTHRNSPNIAVMSDYDMNFKQHPTFIIKRILEDYVTASKYMKEILDEIEKEVMESFDTEQ
;
A
#
# COMPACT_ATOMS: atom_id res chain seq x y z
N MET A 1 -23.53 3.82 20.64
CA MET A 1 -22.09 3.63 20.41
C MET A 1 -21.41 5.00 20.53
N ASN A 2 -20.42 5.15 21.42
CA ASN A 2 -19.65 6.40 21.56
C ASN A 2 -18.83 6.67 20.28
N TYR A 3 -18.47 7.92 20.01
CA TYR A 3 -17.72 8.36 18.83
C TYR A 3 -16.46 7.51 18.59
N THR A 4 -15.67 7.27 19.65
CA THR A 4 -14.46 6.44 19.63
C THR A 4 -14.71 5.03 19.11
N GLU A 5 -15.80 4.39 19.54
CA GLU A 5 -16.14 3.03 19.13
C GLU A 5 -16.60 2.96 17.68
N LYS A 6 -17.30 4.00 17.20
CA LYS A 6 -17.66 4.11 15.77
C LYS A 6 -16.43 4.29 14.89
N GLU A 7 -15.44 5.06 15.34
CA GLU A 7 -14.23 5.34 14.57
C GLU A 7 -13.31 4.10 14.51
N LYS A 8 -13.18 3.35 15.61
CA LYS A 8 -12.52 2.02 15.60
C LYS A 8 -13.23 1.05 14.66
N GLU A 9 -14.57 0.99 14.73
CA GLU A 9 -15.36 0.14 13.84
C GLU A 9 -15.14 0.53 12.37
N TYR A 10 -15.10 1.84 12.06
CA TYR A 10 -14.75 2.32 10.72
C TYR A 10 -13.39 1.80 10.26
N PHE A 11 -12.35 1.89 11.09
CA PHE A 11 -11.01 1.40 10.74
C PHE A 11 -10.97 -0.12 10.53
N ASN A 12 -11.60 -0.88 11.43
CA ASN A 12 -11.68 -2.34 11.30
C ASN A 12 -12.45 -2.76 10.04
N ASN A 13 -13.53 -2.06 9.70
CA ASN A 13 -14.30 -2.28 8.48
C ASN A 13 -13.52 -1.92 7.22
N LYS A 14 -12.57 -0.99 7.27
CA LYS A 14 -11.64 -0.70 6.16
C LYS A 14 -10.59 -1.78 6.00
N LEU A 15 -9.97 -2.21 7.10
CA LEU A 15 -8.97 -3.29 7.07
C LEU A 15 -9.54 -4.60 6.52
N SER A 16 -10.78 -4.93 6.87
CA SER A 16 -11.45 -6.16 6.42
C SER A 16 -11.82 -6.15 4.94
N GLN A 17 -11.79 -5.00 4.26
CA GLN A 17 -12.01 -4.92 2.81
C GLN A 17 -10.85 -5.49 2.00
N VAL A 18 -9.64 -5.54 2.59
CA VAL A 18 -8.45 -6.04 1.90
C VAL A 18 -8.25 -7.51 2.23
N ILE A 19 -8.52 -8.39 1.27
CA ILE A 19 -8.39 -9.83 1.41
C ILE A 19 -7.65 -10.40 0.20
N TYR A 20 -6.58 -11.14 0.45
CA TYR A 20 -5.80 -11.84 -0.56
C TYR A 20 -5.83 -13.35 -0.28
N ASN A 21 -6.11 -14.15 -1.32
CA ASN A 21 -6.06 -15.61 -1.21
C ASN A 21 -4.60 -16.07 -1.26
N PRO A 22 -4.00 -16.65 -0.20
CA PRO A 22 -2.58 -17.04 -0.20
C PRO A 22 -2.23 -18.10 -1.25
N ASN A 23 -3.22 -18.78 -1.83
CA ASN A 23 -3.02 -19.82 -2.85
C ASN A 23 -3.26 -19.34 -4.29
N ARG A 24 -3.49 -18.04 -4.53
CA ARG A 24 -3.93 -17.50 -5.84
C ARG A 24 -3.10 -17.98 -7.04
N PHE A 25 -1.76 -17.96 -6.92
CA PHE A 25 -0.86 -18.43 -7.99
C PHE A 25 -0.09 -19.70 -7.61
N LYS A 26 -0.63 -20.49 -6.69
CA LYS A 26 0.01 -21.74 -6.27
C LYS A 26 -0.34 -22.85 -7.26
N VAL A 27 0.67 -23.38 -7.94
CA VAL A 27 0.51 -24.53 -8.86
C VAL A 27 0.67 -25.83 -8.08
N LEU A 28 -0.42 -26.58 -7.94
CA LEU A 28 -0.42 -27.90 -7.29
C LEU A 28 0.06 -28.99 -8.26
N ILE A 29 0.87 -29.93 -7.75
CA ILE A 29 1.37 -31.09 -8.49
C ILE A 29 0.98 -32.35 -7.70
N GLY A 30 -0.19 -32.91 -8.02
CA GLY A 30 -0.82 -33.95 -7.21
C GLY A 30 -1.48 -33.38 -5.95
N GLU A 31 -1.69 -34.22 -4.93
CA GLU A 31 -2.51 -33.87 -3.76
C GLU A 31 -1.78 -32.93 -2.77
N ASP A 32 -0.51 -33.20 -2.46
CA ASP A 32 0.21 -32.52 -1.37
C ASP A 32 1.46 -31.73 -1.81
N ARG A 33 1.78 -31.70 -3.10
CA ARG A 33 2.99 -31.02 -3.61
C ARG A 33 2.60 -29.80 -4.43
N PHE A 34 3.49 -28.82 -4.47
CA PHE A 34 3.32 -27.63 -5.30
C PHE A 34 4.64 -27.23 -5.94
N LEU A 35 4.55 -26.55 -7.07
CA LEU A 35 5.71 -25.98 -7.74
C LEU A 35 6.21 -24.76 -6.95
N PHE A 36 7.39 -24.89 -6.35
CA PHE A 36 8.00 -23.81 -5.58
C PHE A 36 8.60 -22.72 -6.46
N GLY A 37 9.22 -23.09 -7.58
CA GLY A 37 9.83 -22.13 -8.50
C GLY A 37 10.41 -22.78 -9.74
N ILE A 38 10.69 -21.94 -10.74
CA ILE A 38 11.37 -22.32 -11.98
C ILE A 38 12.48 -21.30 -12.23
N VAL A 39 13.65 -21.81 -12.63
CA VAL A 39 14.77 -20.99 -13.08
C VAL A 39 15.03 -21.34 -14.53
N SER A 40 15.02 -20.34 -15.40
CA SER A 40 15.26 -20.52 -16.83
C SER A 40 16.73 -20.30 -17.16
N ALA A 41 17.26 -21.02 -18.15
CA ALA A 41 18.61 -20.80 -18.65
C ALA A 41 18.62 -19.66 -19.69
N GLY A 42 19.36 -18.58 -19.38
CA GLY A 42 19.65 -17.48 -20.31
C GLY A 42 18.42 -16.93 -21.05
N ASP A 43 18.49 -16.91 -22.38
CA ASP A 43 17.50 -16.30 -23.28
C ASP A 43 16.25 -17.16 -23.53
N SER A 44 16.13 -18.33 -22.89
CA SER A 44 14.92 -19.17 -23.00
C SER A 44 13.95 -18.87 -21.86
N GLU A 45 12.70 -18.49 -22.16
CA GLU A 45 11.64 -18.41 -21.15
C GLU A 45 11.14 -19.83 -20.88
N ALA A 46 11.40 -20.38 -19.69
CA ALA A 46 10.90 -21.70 -19.34
C ALA A 46 9.36 -21.69 -19.26
N PRO A 47 8.69 -22.83 -19.53
CA PRO A 47 7.27 -22.98 -19.25
C PRO A 47 6.97 -22.53 -17.81
N PHE A 48 5.85 -21.83 -17.60
CA PHE A 48 5.46 -21.22 -16.32
C PHE A 48 6.42 -20.16 -15.75
N GLY A 49 7.47 -19.73 -16.47
CA GLY A 49 8.42 -18.73 -15.98
C GLY A 49 7.76 -17.42 -15.54
N ARG A 50 6.82 -16.90 -16.35
CA ARG A 50 6.04 -15.70 -16.01
C ARG A 50 5.09 -15.92 -14.84
N LEU A 51 4.43 -17.07 -14.76
CA LEU A 51 3.59 -17.44 -13.62
C LEU A 51 4.40 -17.45 -12.31
N MET A 52 5.64 -17.97 -12.34
CA MET A 52 6.51 -17.94 -11.16
C MET A 52 6.96 -16.53 -10.79
N GLN A 53 7.10 -15.62 -11.76
CA GLN A 53 7.35 -14.20 -11.47
C GLN A 53 6.14 -13.54 -10.79
N TYR A 54 4.91 -13.77 -11.29
CA TYR A 54 3.69 -13.30 -10.64
C TYR A 54 3.54 -13.87 -9.23
N LYS A 55 3.76 -15.17 -9.06
CA LYS A 55 3.74 -15.83 -7.75
C LYS A 55 4.75 -15.19 -6.79
N THR A 56 5.96 -14.88 -7.24
CA THR A 56 6.99 -14.25 -6.42
C THR A 56 6.56 -12.87 -5.91
N LEU A 57 6.03 -12.03 -6.81
CA LEU A 57 5.49 -10.72 -6.44
C LEU A 57 4.28 -10.87 -5.50
N TYR A 58 3.44 -11.88 -5.73
CA TYR A 58 2.26 -12.14 -4.92
C TYR A 58 2.58 -12.65 -3.51
N ASP A 59 3.57 -13.54 -3.35
CA ASP A 59 4.04 -13.96 -2.02
C ASP A 59 4.58 -12.74 -1.23
N THR A 60 5.24 -11.80 -1.92
CA THR A 60 5.68 -10.53 -1.33
C THR A 60 4.48 -9.65 -0.94
N LEU A 61 3.42 -9.61 -1.75
CA LEU A 61 2.18 -8.90 -1.43
C LEU A 61 1.52 -9.46 -0.18
N ILE A 62 1.43 -10.79 -0.02
CA ILE A 62 0.85 -11.43 1.17
C ILE A 62 1.62 -11.07 2.44
N ASP A 63 2.95 -11.15 2.39
CA ASP A 63 3.81 -10.76 3.53
C ASP A 63 3.66 -9.26 3.85
N LEU A 64 3.59 -8.40 2.82
CA LEU A 64 3.41 -6.96 2.98
C LEU A 64 2.04 -6.60 3.57
N ASP A 65 0.95 -7.20 3.07
CA ASP A 65 -0.42 -7.06 3.58
C ASP A 65 -0.50 -7.39 5.08
N TRP A 66 0.06 -8.54 5.48
CA TRP A 66 0.09 -8.93 6.89
C TRP A 66 0.82 -7.89 7.75
N LYS A 67 1.97 -7.39 7.30
CA LYS A 67 2.74 -6.38 8.03
C LYS A 67 2.02 -5.03 8.12
N ILE A 68 1.31 -4.63 7.06
CA ILE A 68 0.51 -3.40 7.05
C ILE A 68 -0.62 -3.52 8.08
N LYS A 69 -1.40 -4.61 8.02
CA LYS A 69 -2.50 -4.86 8.95
C LYS A 69 -2.03 -4.92 10.40
N PHE A 70 -0.96 -5.65 10.68
CA PHE A 70 -0.37 -5.71 12.01
C PHE A 70 0.05 -4.32 12.53
N SER A 71 0.62 -3.48 11.66
CA SER A 71 0.99 -2.11 12.01
C SER A 71 -0.25 -1.26 12.31
N PHE A 72 -1.32 -1.39 11.52
CA PHE A 72 -2.58 -0.69 11.81
C PHE A 72 -3.24 -1.17 13.10
N ASP A 73 -3.32 -2.48 13.33
CA ASP A 73 -3.92 -3.04 14.55
C ASP A 73 -3.25 -2.46 15.80
N LYS A 74 -1.91 -2.41 15.80
CA LYS A 74 -1.14 -1.82 16.90
C LYS A 74 -1.26 -0.30 16.97
N ALA A 75 -1.22 0.39 15.85
CA ALA A 75 -1.40 1.84 15.82
C ALA A 75 -2.78 2.24 16.40
N ILE A 76 -3.84 1.53 16.02
CA ILE A 76 -5.21 1.73 16.51
C ILE A 76 -5.28 1.42 18.01
N GLU A 77 -4.73 0.29 18.46
CA GLU A 77 -4.68 -0.09 19.88
C GLU A 77 -4.10 1.04 20.74
N TYR A 78 -2.93 1.56 20.37
CA TYR A 78 -2.26 2.62 21.14
C TYR A 78 -2.92 4.00 20.98
N ALA A 79 -3.35 4.36 19.76
CA ALA A 79 -3.99 5.65 19.48
C ALA A 79 -5.29 5.85 20.27
N TYR A 80 -6.01 4.76 20.58
CA TYR A 80 -7.24 4.79 21.36
C TYR A 80 -7.07 4.39 22.83
N SER A 81 -5.83 4.30 23.31
CA SER A 81 -5.57 4.16 24.74
C SER A 81 -6.05 5.40 25.51
N GLU A 82 -6.46 5.23 26.76
CA GLU A 82 -6.90 6.35 27.62
C GLU A 82 -5.85 7.47 27.72
N PRO A 83 -4.54 7.19 27.86
CA PRO A 83 -3.53 8.24 27.90
C PRO A 83 -3.52 9.12 26.65
N VAL A 84 -3.61 8.53 25.45
CA VAL A 84 -3.59 9.28 24.19
C VAL A 84 -4.88 10.07 24.02
N GLN A 85 -6.03 9.44 24.22
CA GLN A 85 -7.34 10.08 24.00
C GLN A 85 -7.58 11.26 24.95
N ASN A 86 -7.13 11.16 26.20
CA ASN A 86 -7.41 12.18 27.22
C ASN A 86 -6.30 13.24 27.34
N ASN A 87 -5.05 12.90 26.98
CA ASN A 87 -3.90 13.76 27.27
C ASN A 87 -3.12 14.21 26.03
N PHE A 88 -3.57 13.87 24.81
CA PHE A 88 -2.91 14.35 23.60
C PHE A 88 -2.76 15.88 23.62
N SER A 89 -1.54 16.32 23.37
CA SER A 89 -1.23 17.73 23.24
C SER A 89 -0.06 17.90 22.31
N ILE A 90 -0.19 18.86 21.39
CA ILE A 90 0.82 19.18 20.38
C ILE A 90 2.16 19.54 21.03
N PHE A 91 2.14 20.25 22.16
CA PHE A 91 3.33 20.84 22.78
C PHE A 91 3.88 20.04 23.97
N ARG A 92 3.22 18.96 24.39
CA ARG A 92 3.68 18.15 25.52
C ARG A 92 4.51 16.98 25.05
N VAL A 93 5.40 16.53 25.94
CA VAL A 93 6.13 15.27 25.78
C VAL A 93 5.13 14.14 25.60
N GLU A 94 5.40 13.30 24.61
CA GLU A 94 4.58 12.13 24.28
C GLU A 94 4.48 11.17 25.47
N THR A 95 3.31 10.57 25.66
CA THR A 95 3.21 9.37 26.49
C THR A 95 3.87 8.19 25.77
N GLU A 96 4.15 7.10 26.49
CA GLU A 96 4.70 5.89 25.88
C GLU A 96 3.75 5.33 24.81
N GLU A 97 2.45 5.36 25.08
CA GLU A 97 1.41 4.94 24.13
C GLU A 97 1.35 5.84 22.90
N GLU A 98 1.48 7.17 23.06
CA GLU A 98 1.54 8.08 21.93
C GLU A 98 2.75 7.76 21.03
N ARG A 99 3.93 7.54 21.65
CA ARG A 99 5.14 7.16 20.93
C ARG A 99 4.99 5.82 20.20
N ASN A 100 4.39 4.83 20.84
CA ASN A 100 4.13 3.53 20.23
C ASN A 100 3.13 3.65 19.07
N ALA A 101 2.07 4.47 19.21
CA ALA A 101 1.13 4.74 18.13
C ALA A 101 1.87 5.30 16.90
N TYR A 102 2.71 6.33 17.08
CA TYR A 102 3.50 6.89 15.98
C TYR A 102 4.47 5.88 15.38
N TYR A 103 5.16 5.07 16.19
CA TYR A 103 6.05 4.03 15.68
C TYR A 103 5.32 3.06 14.74
N TYR A 104 4.13 2.60 15.10
CA TYR A 104 3.36 1.71 14.24
C TYR A 104 2.74 2.43 13.03
N ILE A 105 2.39 3.71 13.16
CA ILE A 105 1.95 4.57 12.04
C ILE A 105 3.06 4.72 11.00
N GLU A 106 4.29 5.01 11.41
CA GLU A 106 5.44 5.13 10.50
C GLU A 106 5.70 3.80 9.76
N ASN A 107 5.56 2.69 10.49
CA ASN A 107 5.66 1.36 9.91
C ASN A 107 4.57 1.07 8.87
N ALA A 108 3.31 1.44 9.14
CA ALA A 108 2.21 1.33 8.19
C ALA A 108 2.47 2.22 6.96
N LEU A 109 2.86 3.48 7.16
CA LEU A 109 3.15 4.44 6.11
C LEU A 109 4.20 3.92 5.12
N PHE A 110 5.33 3.47 5.63
CA PHE A 110 6.44 2.98 4.79
C PHE A 110 6.02 1.76 3.96
N ARG A 111 5.25 0.86 4.56
CA ARG A 111 4.79 -0.36 3.90
C ARG A 111 3.68 -0.08 2.88
N THR A 112 2.77 0.86 3.15
CA THR A 112 1.80 1.33 2.16
C THR A 112 2.49 2.00 0.97
N SER A 113 3.54 2.80 1.19
CA SER A 113 4.36 3.33 0.08
C SER A 113 5.02 2.21 -0.74
N SER A 114 5.48 1.13 -0.07
CA SER A 114 6.05 -0.04 -0.74
C SER A 114 5.00 -0.84 -1.52
N LEU A 115 3.74 -0.84 -1.06
CA LEU A 115 2.61 -1.48 -1.74
C LEU A 115 2.34 -0.80 -3.09
N TRP A 116 2.43 0.52 -3.16
CA TRP A 116 2.33 1.27 -4.42
C TRP A 116 3.44 0.89 -5.41
N ASP A 117 4.69 0.77 -4.96
CA ASP A 117 5.78 0.31 -5.83
C ASP A 117 5.59 -1.16 -6.24
N LEU A 118 5.04 -2.01 -5.37
CA LEU A 118 4.70 -3.40 -5.73
C LEU A 118 3.57 -3.46 -6.76
N LEU A 119 2.56 -2.60 -6.66
CA LEU A 119 1.52 -2.45 -7.69
C LEU A 119 2.16 -2.13 -9.04
N ALA A 120 3.08 -1.17 -9.06
CA ALA A 120 3.82 -0.78 -10.25
C ALA A 120 4.66 -1.94 -10.83
N GLN A 121 5.19 -2.83 -9.99
CA GLN A 121 5.90 -4.04 -10.43
C GLN A 121 4.96 -5.03 -11.15
N PHE A 122 3.73 -5.21 -10.66
CA PHE A 122 2.74 -6.02 -11.35
C PHE A 122 2.40 -5.45 -12.73
N TYR A 123 2.14 -4.15 -12.83
CA TYR A 123 1.90 -3.48 -14.12
C TYR A 123 3.10 -3.59 -15.07
N ARG A 124 4.32 -3.39 -14.56
CA ARG A 124 5.54 -3.58 -15.32
C ARG A 124 5.61 -4.98 -15.92
N LEU A 125 5.35 -6.00 -15.10
CA LEU A 125 5.47 -7.40 -15.52
C LEU A 125 4.37 -7.77 -16.53
N PHE A 126 3.12 -7.41 -16.23
CA PHE A 126 1.97 -7.70 -17.06
C PHE A 126 2.04 -7.02 -18.44
N TYR A 127 2.30 -5.72 -18.48
CA TYR A 127 2.42 -4.97 -19.73
C TYR A 127 3.80 -5.03 -20.37
N LYS A 128 4.75 -5.79 -19.80
CA LYS A 128 6.14 -5.94 -20.27
C LYS A 128 6.83 -4.60 -20.52
N LEU A 129 6.78 -3.72 -19.53
CA LEU A 129 7.36 -2.38 -19.63
C LEU A 129 8.90 -2.47 -19.62
N GLU A 130 9.54 -1.73 -20.53
CA GLU A 130 11.00 -1.67 -20.68
C GLU A 130 11.66 -0.83 -19.57
N MET A 131 11.57 -1.32 -18.34
CA MET A 131 12.15 -0.69 -17.16
C MET A 131 12.94 -1.72 -16.34
N PRO A 132 14.08 -1.34 -15.74
CA PRO A 132 14.80 -2.22 -14.81
C PRO A 132 13.94 -2.55 -13.60
N LYS A 133 13.92 -3.81 -13.17
CA LYS A 133 13.12 -4.27 -12.02
C LYS A 133 13.56 -3.61 -10.71
N GLU A 134 14.80 -3.11 -10.63
CA GLU A 134 15.37 -2.44 -9.45
C GLU A 134 14.98 -0.95 -9.37
N ARG A 135 14.33 -0.39 -10.40
CA ARG A 135 14.04 1.05 -10.52
C ARG A 135 12.60 1.32 -10.95
N VAL A 136 11.68 0.55 -10.37
CA VAL A 136 10.24 0.72 -10.60
C VAL A 136 9.69 1.65 -9.54
N TYR A 137 9.23 2.82 -9.98
CA TYR A 137 8.60 3.82 -9.13
C TYR A 137 7.17 4.01 -9.61
N TYR A 138 6.19 3.86 -8.73
CA TYR A 138 4.77 3.94 -9.12
C TYR A 138 4.43 5.25 -9.84
N LYS A 139 4.99 6.39 -9.40
CA LYS A 139 4.78 7.69 -10.07
C LYS A 139 5.20 7.70 -11.54
N LYS A 140 6.20 6.91 -11.94
CA LYS A 140 6.62 6.80 -13.35
C LYS A 140 5.78 5.81 -14.14
N VAL A 141 5.34 4.72 -13.50
CA VAL A 141 4.51 3.71 -14.18
C VAL A 141 3.13 4.27 -14.50
N PHE A 142 2.56 5.05 -13.59
CA PHE A 142 1.21 5.59 -13.72
C PHE A 142 1.15 7.00 -14.32
N ASP A 143 2.27 7.59 -14.72
CA ASP A 143 2.26 8.89 -15.41
C ASP A 143 1.67 8.76 -16.83
N PRO A 144 0.48 9.33 -17.10
CA PRO A 144 -0.21 9.20 -18.38
C PRO A 144 0.47 9.98 -19.51
N SER A 145 1.43 10.86 -19.19
CA SER A 145 2.23 11.59 -20.18
C SER A 145 3.37 10.73 -20.75
N LEU A 146 3.76 9.66 -20.07
CA LEU A 146 4.82 8.76 -20.51
C LEU A 146 4.28 7.67 -21.43
N GLN A 147 5.01 7.40 -22.52
CA GLN A 147 4.66 6.38 -23.51
C GLN A 147 4.53 4.97 -22.90
N SER A 148 5.24 4.68 -21.79
CA SER A 148 5.14 3.41 -21.08
C SER A 148 3.72 3.10 -20.57
N SER A 149 2.88 4.12 -20.36
CA SER A 149 1.51 3.97 -19.88
C SER A 149 0.48 3.75 -21.00
N ASP A 150 0.85 3.88 -22.28
CA ASP A 150 -0.12 3.91 -23.39
C ASP A 150 -0.97 2.63 -23.48
N ARG A 151 -0.41 1.48 -23.07
CA ARG A 151 -1.12 0.18 -23.06
C ARG A 151 -2.25 0.10 -22.03
N PHE A 152 -2.21 0.94 -20.99
CA PHE A 152 -3.18 0.98 -19.90
C PHE A 152 -3.57 2.41 -19.55
N LYS A 153 -3.58 3.30 -20.54
CA LYS A 153 -3.67 4.76 -20.37
C LYS A 153 -4.86 5.22 -19.54
N VAL A 154 -6.00 4.58 -19.72
CA VAL A 154 -7.23 4.86 -18.94
C VAL A 154 -6.97 4.63 -17.46
N LYS A 155 -6.43 3.45 -17.11
CA LYS A 155 -6.12 3.07 -15.74
C LYS A 155 -4.95 3.86 -15.15
N ALA A 156 -3.92 4.16 -15.95
CA ALA A 156 -2.83 5.04 -15.55
C ALA A 156 -3.36 6.44 -15.19
N THR A 157 -4.24 7.01 -16.02
CA THR A 157 -4.86 8.32 -15.76
C THR A 157 -5.71 8.28 -14.49
N GLU A 158 -6.51 7.23 -14.30
CA GLU A 158 -7.31 7.03 -13.09
C GLU A 158 -6.46 7.00 -11.83
N ILE A 159 -5.41 6.17 -11.81
CA ILE A 159 -4.49 6.06 -10.67
C ILE A 159 -3.77 7.39 -10.46
N ASN A 160 -3.25 8.03 -11.52
CA ASN A 160 -2.56 9.31 -11.42
C ASN A 160 -3.46 10.42 -10.86
N ASN A 161 -4.72 10.46 -11.24
CA ASN A 161 -5.69 11.42 -10.69
C ASN A 161 -5.88 11.23 -9.18
N TYR A 162 -5.82 10.00 -8.68
CA TYR A 162 -5.84 9.72 -7.24
C TYR A 162 -4.52 10.15 -6.55
N LEU A 163 -3.37 9.85 -7.16
CA LEU A 163 -2.06 10.21 -6.60
C LEU A 163 -1.89 11.73 -6.45
N GLU A 164 -2.45 12.50 -7.38
CA GLU A 164 -2.40 13.97 -7.44
C GLU A 164 -3.70 14.63 -6.92
N GLU A 165 -4.57 13.86 -6.24
CA GLU A 165 -5.84 14.37 -5.73
C GLU A 165 -5.61 15.47 -4.70
N SER A 166 -6.36 16.57 -4.82
CA SER A 166 -6.31 17.67 -3.86
C SER A 166 -6.87 17.26 -2.49
N ASP A 167 -6.25 17.77 -1.42
CA ASP A 167 -6.69 17.51 -0.06
C ASP A 167 -8.07 18.12 0.23
N ASP A 168 -9.01 17.28 0.65
CA ASP A 168 -10.34 17.67 1.13
C ASP A 168 -10.81 16.65 2.18
N THR A 169 -10.85 17.09 3.44
CA THR A 169 -11.32 16.30 4.59
C THR A 169 -12.73 16.69 5.04
N ASP A 170 -13.33 17.73 4.45
CA ASP A 170 -14.68 18.23 4.75
C ASP A 170 -15.69 17.67 3.74
N CYS A 171 -15.63 16.35 3.56
CA CYS A 171 -16.45 15.62 2.61
C CYS A 171 -17.17 14.45 3.28
N GLU A 172 -18.31 14.05 2.69
CA GLU A 172 -18.99 12.83 3.11
C GLU A 172 -18.22 11.59 2.63
N GLY A 173 -17.85 10.70 3.56
CA GLY A 173 -17.21 9.42 3.24
C GLY A 173 -15.69 9.39 3.46
N GLU A 174 -14.97 8.78 2.52
CA GLU A 174 -13.50 8.76 2.49
C GLU A 174 -12.96 10.17 2.22
N TRP A 175 -11.85 10.52 2.86
CA TRP A 175 -11.18 11.79 2.62
C TRP A 175 -10.47 11.78 1.27
N LYS A 176 -10.26 12.97 0.70
CA LYS A 176 -9.55 13.16 -0.57
C LYS A 176 -8.12 13.62 -0.36
N GLY A 177 -7.26 13.34 -1.33
CA GLY A 177 -5.84 13.70 -1.27
C GLY A 177 -5.04 12.89 -0.24
N ASN A 178 -5.56 11.72 0.14
CA ASN A 178 -4.91 10.81 1.09
C ASN A 178 -3.49 10.47 0.65
N HIS A 179 -3.30 10.10 -0.62
CA HIS A 179 -1.98 9.76 -1.15
C HIS A 179 -1.00 10.95 -1.08
N SER A 180 -1.42 12.14 -1.52
CA SER A 180 -0.57 13.34 -1.47
C SER A 180 -0.08 13.60 -0.05
N TYR A 181 -0.99 13.56 0.93
CA TYR A 181 -0.64 13.76 2.34
C TYR A 181 0.30 12.69 2.89
N VAL A 182 0.02 11.41 2.60
CA VAL A 182 0.87 10.27 2.99
C VAL A 182 2.28 10.43 2.41
N ASN A 183 2.37 10.78 1.13
CA ASN A 183 3.63 11.02 0.44
C ASN A 183 4.38 12.22 1.03
N ASP A 184 3.69 13.30 1.40
CA ASP A 184 4.31 14.47 2.03
C ASP A 184 4.87 14.16 3.41
N ILE A 185 4.13 13.44 4.25
CA ILE A 185 4.61 12.95 5.56
C ILE A 185 5.86 12.07 5.38
N ARG A 186 5.81 11.12 4.45
CA ARG A 186 6.92 10.21 4.16
C ARG A 186 8.16 10.97 3.68
N ASN A 187 7.99 11.95 2.78
CA ASN A 187 9.08 12.76 2.28
C ASN A 187 9.66 13.67 3.37
N LYS A 188 8.81 14.22 4.23
CA LYS A 188 9.26 15.01 5.40
C LYS A 188 10.12 14.15 6.34
N MET A 189 9.67 12.95 6.70
CA MET A 189 10.46 12.01 7.50
C MET A 189 11.82 11.66 6.89
N THR A 190 11.84 11.46 5.57
CA THR A 190 13.06 11.02 4.87
C THR A 190 14.06 12.15 4.68
N HIS A 191 13.60 13.39 4.54
CA HIS A 191 14.44 14.51 4.07
C HIS A 191 14.56 15.70 5.02
N ARG A 192 13.73 15.78 6.08
CA ARG A 192 13.73 16.93 7.00
C ARG A 192 13.81 16.49 8.46
N ASN A 193 12.67 16.18 9.07
CA ASN A 193 12.48 15.94 10.50
C ASN A 193 11.28 14.99 10.70
N SER A 194 11.17 14.42 11.90
CA SER A 194 10.00 13.60 12.22
C SER A 194 8.73 14.47 12.26
N PRO A 195 7.68 14.13 11.50
CA PRO A 195 6.38 14.79 11.53
C PRO A 195 5.64 14.57 12.86
N ASN A 196 6.11 13.60 13.67
CA ASN A 196 5.53 13.25 14.96
C ASN A 196 6.08 14.14 16.10
N ILE A 197 7.11 14.95 15.84
CA ILE A 197 7.69 15.86 16.83
C ILE A 197 7.26 17.30 16.52
N ALA A 198 6.68 18.00 17.49
CA ALA A 198 6.43 19.42 17.36
C ALA A 198 7.75 20.20 17.45
N VAL A 199 8.11 20.93 16.39
CA VAL A 199 9.31 21.76 16.34
C VAL A 199 9.01 23.12 15.72
N MET A 200 9.69 24.16 16.20
CA MET A 200 9.67 25.48 15.60
C MET A 200 11.10 26.03 15.65
N SER A 201 11.73 26.13 14.48
CA SER A 201 13.11 26.62 14.31
C SER A 201 13.29 27.20 12.90
N ASP A 202 14.41 27.88 12.65
CA ASP A 202 14.77 28.36 11.31
C ASP A 202 14.96 27.23 10.29
N TYR A 203 15.06 25.97 10.74
CA TYR A 203 15.16 24.79 9.88
C TYR A 203 13.79 24.31 9.38
N ASP A 204 12.79 24.26 10.27
CA ASP A 204 11.42 23.84 9.94
C ASP A 204 10.43 24.24 11.06
N MET A 205 9.16 24.35 10.68
CA MET A 205 8.01 24.45 11.59
C MET A 205 7.10 23.23 11.39
N ASN A 206 6.91 22.43 12.43
CA ASN A 206 6.07 21.24 12.42
C ASN A 206 5.20 21.16 13.68
N PHE A 207 3.93 20.82 13.50
CA PHE A 207 3.04 20.46 14.60
C PHE A 207 2.58 19.02 14.43
N LYS A 208 2.77 18.19 15.45
CA LYS A 208 2.29 16.82 15.42
C LYS A 208 0.76 16.78 15.40
N GLN A 209 0.20 15.83 14.67
CA GLN A 209 -1.25 15.63 14.57
C GLN A 209 -1.67 14.44 15.43
N HIS A 210 -2.95 14.40 15.82
CA HIS A 210 -3.46 13.29 16.60
C HIS A 210 -3.27 11.97 15.81
N PRO A 211 -2.77 10.88 16.42
CA PRO A 211 -2.48 9.62 15.73
C PRO A 211 -3.64 9.09 14.87
N THR A 212 -4.89 9.22 15.34
CA THR A 212 -6.08 8.74 14.60
C THR A 212 -6.27 9.43 13.25
N PHE A 213 -5.92 10.71 13.14
CA PHE A 213 -5.99 11.45 11.88
C PHE A 213 -5.04 10.83 10.85
N ILE A 214 -3.79 10.56 11.26
CA ILE A 214 -2.77 9.98 10.38
C ILE A 214 -3.16 8.53 10.02
N ILE A 215 -3.64 7.74 10.98
CA ILE A 215 -4.14 6.37 10.74
C ILE A 215 -5.20 6.38 9.65
N LYS A 216 -6.20 7.26 9.73
CA LYS A 216 -7.28 7.33 8.74
C LYS A 216 -6.75 7.57 7.33
N ARG A 217 -5.84 8.55 7.17
CA ARG A 217 -5.24 8.93 5.87
C ARG A 217 -4.49 7.76 5.23
N ILE A 218 -3.63 7.09 6.00
CA ILE A 218 -2.83 5.96 5.49
C ILE A 218 -3.72 4.75 5.21
N LEU A 219 -4.73 4.49 6.05
CA LEU A 219 -5.63 3.35 5.91
C LEU A 219 -6.46 3.46 4.64
N GLU A 220 -6.99 4.64 4.34
CA GLU A 220 -7.74 4.89 3.11
C GLU A 220 -6.86 4.80 1.86
N ASP A 221 -5.61 5.29 1.91
CA ASP A 221 -4.61 5.10 0.83
C ASP A 221 -4.28 3.62 0.61
N TYR A 222 -4.07 2.88 1.70
CA TYR A 222 -3.84 1.43 1.65
C TYR A 222 -5.00 0.65 1.03
N VAL A 223 -6.24 0.97 1.40
CA VAL A 223 -7.43 0.35 0.83
C VAL A 223 -7.53 0.66 -0.66
N THR A 224 -7.26 1.89 -1.08
CA THR A 224 -7.28 2.28 -2.49
C THR A 224 -6.19 1.59 -3.31
N ALA A 225 -4.95 1.56 -2.83
CA ALA A 225 -3.87 0.80 -3.47
C ALA A 225 -4.23 -0.69 -3.63
N SER A 226 -4.89 -1.26 -2.61
CA SER A 226 -5.34 -2.65 -2.62
C SER A 226 -6.48 -2.92 -3.60
N LYS A 227 -7.36 -1.94 -3.86
CA LYS A 227 -8.38 -2.03 -4.93
C LYS A 227 -7.70 -2.16 -6.29
N TYR A 228 -6.75 -1.28 -6.62
CA TYR A 228 -5.99 -1.35 -7.87
C TYR A 228 -5.14 -2.62 -7.98
N MET A 229 -4.59 -3.09 -6.86
CA MET A 229 -3.88 -4.36 -6.80
C MET A 229 -4.79 -5.52 -7.17
N LYS A 230 -6.00 -5.58 -6.60
CA LYS A 230 -6.96 -6.62 -6.92
C LYS A 230 -7.31 -6.64 -8.42
N GLU A 231 -7.57 -5.47 -9.00
CA GLU A 231 -7.91 -5.35 -10.43
C GLU A 231 -6.83 -5.96 -11.34
N ILE A 232 -5.55 -5.58 -11.15
CA ILE A 232 -4.47 -6.12 -12.00
C ILE A 232 -4.23 -7.61 -11.75
N LEU A 233 -4.43 -8.08 -10.51
CA LEU A 233 -4.30 -9.51 -10.21
C LEU A 233 -5.42 -10.34 -10.86
N ASP A 234 -6.64 -9.79 -10.94
CA ASP A 234 -7.77 -10.42 -11.63
C ASP A 234 -7.48 -10.52 -13.14
N GLU A 235 -6.87 -9.49 -13.75
CA GLU A 235 -6.41 -9.54 -15.15
C GLU A 235 -5.29 -10.57 -15.37
N ILE A 236 -4.30 -10.61 -14.49
CA ILE A 236 -3.19 -11.58 -14.55
C ILE A 236 -3.72 -13.01 -14.47
N GLU A 237 -4.62 -13.30 -13.52
CA GLU A 237 -5.18 -14.64 -13.35
C GLU A 237 -5.95 -15.08 -14.60
N LYS A 238 -6.71 -14.16 -15.20
CA LYS A 238 -7.41 -14.42 -16.46
C LYS A 238 -6.44 -14.72 -17.61
N GLU A 239 -5.40 -13.92 -17.81
CA GLU A 239 -4.37 -14.18 -18.85
C GLU A 239 -3.72 -15.55 -18.65
N VAL A 240 -3.37 -15.88 -17.39
CA VAL A 240 -2.74 -17.15 -17.05
C VAL A 240 -3.68 -18.33 -17.34
N MET A 241 -4.95 -18.25 -16.96
CA MET A 241 -5.93 -19.31 -17.24
C MET A 241 -6.13 -19.51 -18.75
N GLU A 242 -6.30 -18.43 -19.51
CA GLU A 242 -6.46 -18.49 -20.98
C GLU A 242 -5.26 -19.14 -21.66
N SER A 243 -4.04 -18.90 -21.16
CA SER A 243 -2.83 -19.52 -21.72
C SER A 243 -2.82 -21.06 -21.60
N PHE A 244 -3.43 -21.61 -20.54
CA PHE A 244 -3.52 -23.06 -20.34
C PHE A 244 -4.60 -23.72 -21.19
N ASP A 245 -5.69 -23.01 -21.49
CA ASP A 245 -6.78 -23.52 -22.33
C ASP A 245 -6.37 -23.58 -23.81
N THR A 246 -5.46 -22.70 -24.26
CA THR A 246 -4.95 -22.70 -25.64
C THR A 246 -3.85 -23.72 -25.93
N GLU A 247 -3.29 -24.36 -24.91
CA GLU A 247 -2.23 -25.39 -25.05
C GLU A 247 -2.77 -26.84 -25.04
N GLN A 248 -4.10 -27.02 -25.08
CA GLN A 248 -4.79 -28.32 -25.25
C GLN A 248 -5.33 -28.51 -26.67
#